data_AF-A0A831Z2U6-F1
#
_entry.id   AF-A0A831Z2U6-F1
#
_cell.length_a   1.000
_cell.length_b   1.000
_cell.length_c   1.000
_cell.angle_alpha   90.00
_cell.angle_beta   90.00
_cell.angle_gamma   90.00
#
_symmetry.space_group_name_H-M   'P 1'
#
loop_
_entity.id
_entity.type
_entity.pdbx_description
1 polymer ?
#
loop_
_entity_poly.entity_id
_entity_poly.type
_entity_poly.pdbx_seq_one_letter_code
_entity_poly.pdbx_strand_id
1 'polypeptide(L)'
;GIATRTRQFVKAVAGTGAVILDTRKTTPGWRLLEKWAVRLGGGQNHRMGLYDMVLIKENHIAIAGSITRAVQAVRAAYGEQFAVEVEVRNLTELEEALALNVDRILLDNMGVPQLRQAVERVNGRVPLEASGGVTLETVRDIAETGVQFISVGELTHSAPALDISMLIDVQQEQ
;
A
#
# COMPACT_ATOMS: atom_id res chain seq x y z
N GLY A 1 11.78 -15.30 -3.16
CA GLY A 1 11.00 -14.94 -1.97
C GLY A 1 9.89 -13.97 -2.28
N ILE A 2 10.21 -12.68 -2.33
CA ILE A 2 9.25 -11.57 -2.50
C ILE A 2 8.23 -11.81 -3.62
N ALA A 3 8.67 -12.06 -4.86
CA ALA A 3 7.76 -12.31 -5.98
C ALA A 3 6.77 -13.47 -5.72
N THR A 4 7.25 -14.56 -5.10
CA THR A 4 6.42 -15.70 -4.68
C THR A 4 5.40 -15.29 -3.63
N ARG A 5 5.82 -14.55 -2.60
CA ARG A 5 4.94 -14.05 -1.54
C ARG A 5 3.88 -13.10 -2.10
N THR A 6 4.27 -12.14 -2.92
CA THR A 6 3.35 -11.24 -3.62
C THR A 6 2.34 -12.01 -4.47
N ARG A 7 2.77 -13.03 -5.21
CA ARG A 7 1.85 -13.87 -5.99
C ARG A 7 0.80 -14.56 -5.12
N GLN A 8 1.15 -14.97 -3.90
CA GLN A 8 0.18 -15.56 -2.95
C GLN A 8 -0.91 -14.53 -2.59
N PHE A 9 -0.53 -13.30 -2.24
CA PHE A 9 -1.50 -12.23 -1.95
C PHE A 9 -2.36 -11.87 -3.15
N VAL A 10 -1.77 -11.72 -4.34
CA VAL A 10 -2.49 -11.44 -5.59
C VAL A 10 -3.50 -12.54 -5.93
N LYS A 11 -3.14 -13.81 -5.70
CA LYS A 11 -4.07 -14.93 -5.87
C LYS A 11 -5.19 -14.90 -4.83
N ALA A 12 -4.88 -14.56 -3.57
CA ALA A 12 -5.87 -14.50 -2.50
C ALA A 12 -6.99 -13.47 -2.82
N VAL A 13 -6.63 -12.32 -3.39
CA VAL A 13 -7.60 -11.26 -3.76
C VAL A 13 -8.17 -11.40 -5.18
N ALA A 14 -7.91 -12.51 -5.88
CA ALA A 14 -8.41 -12.69 -7.23
C ALA A 14 -9.96 -12.62 -7.27
N GLY A 15 -10.49 -11.85 -8.23
CA GLY A 15 -11.92 -11.65 -8.44
C GLY A 15 -12.54 -10.47 -7.67
N THR A 16 -11.82 -9.83 -6.74
CA THR A 16 -12.35 -8.68 -5.99
C THR A 16 -12.08 -7.33 -6.67
N GLY A 17 -11.11 -7.28 -7.58
CA GLY A 17 -10.62 -6.05 -8.22
C GLY A 17 -9.58 -5.28 -7.39
N ALA A 18 -9.30 -5.70 -6.16
CA ALA A 18 -8.28 -5.06 -5.32
C ALA A 18 -6.86 -5.32 -5.84
N VAL A 19 -6.01 -4.29 -5.76
CA VAL A 19 -4.61 -4.33 -6.17
C VAL A 19 -3.71 -4.39 -4.94
N ILE A 20 -2.81 -5.37 -4.92
CA ILE A 20 -1.80 -5.50 -3.87
C ILE A 20 -0.65 -4.52 -4.13
N LEU A 21 -0.32 -3.72 -3.13
CA LEU A 21 0.78 -2.77 -3.13
C LEU A 21 1.90 -3.15 -2.17
N ASP A 22 3.13 -2.82 -2.55
CA ASP A 22 4.28 -2.79 -1.65
C ASP A 22 4.28 -1.54 -0.76
N THR A 23 5.32 -1.40 0.07
CA THR A 23 5.51 -0.21 0.91
C THR A 23 6.96 0.29 0.83
N ARG A 24 7.30 1.27 1.68
CA ARG A 24 8.70 1.70 1.90
C ARG A 24 9.42 0.90 3.00
N LYS A 25 8.75 -0.09 3.61
CA LYS A 25 9.32 -1.02 4.61
C LYS A 25 10.17 -2.08 3.91
N THR A 26 11.23 -1.64 3.27
CA THR A 26 12.14 -2.42 2.42
C THR A 26 13.50 -2.57 3.10
N THR A 27 14.26 -3.59 2.72
CA THR A 27 15.66 -3.71 3.15
C THR A 27 16.45 -2.46 2.73
N PRO A 28 17.20 -1.82 3.65
CA PRO A 28 17.99 -0.63 3.31
C PRO A 28 18.94 -0.88 2.13
N GLY A 29 18.92 0.03 1.14
CA GLY A 29 19.71 -0.06 -0.09
C GLY A 29 19.13 -0.97 -1.19
N TRP A 30 18.14 -1.81 -0.89
CA TRP A 30 17.64 -2.83 -1.83
C TRP A 30 16.26 -2.52 -2.41
N ARG A 31 15.68 -1.37 -2.05
CA ARG A 31 14.29 -0.99 -2.41
C ARG A 31 13.96 -1.21 -3.89
N LEU A 32 14.86 -0.82 -4.80
CA LEU A 32 14.61 -0.98 -6.23
C LEU A 32 14.42 -2.45 -6.61
N LEU A 33 15.28 -3.34 -6.11
CA LEU A 33 15.21 -4.78 -6.36
C LEU A 33 13.95 -5.40 -5.73
N GLU A 34 13.63 -5.02 -4.50
CA GLU A 34 12.48 -5.57 -3.78
C GLU A 34 11.16 -5.15 -4.43
N LYS A 35 11.00 -3.86 -4.76
CA LYS A 35 9.82 -3.37 -5.49
C LYS A 35 9.72 -4.00 -6.89
N TRP A 36 10.85 -4.22 -7.57
CA TRP A 36 10.84 -4.96 -8.82
C TRP A 36 10.36 -6.40 -8.63
N ALA A 37 10.79 -7.09 -7.57
CA ALA A 37 10.31 -8.42 -7.24
C ALA A 37 8.78 -8.45 -6.94
N VAL A 38 8.23 -7.41 -6.30
CA VAL A 38 6.77 -7.27 -6.13
C VAL A 38 6.06 -7.20 -7.48
N ARG A 39 6.57 -6.38 -8.43
CA ARG A 39 6.02 -6.32 -9.79
C ARG A 39 6.05 -7.69 -10.49
N LEU A 40 7.15 -8.44 -10.37
CA LEU A 40 7.26 -9.80 -10.93
C LEU A 40 6.24 -10.77 -10.30
N GLY A 41 5.88 -10.58 -9.03
CA GLY A 41 4.82 -11.33 -8.35
C GLY A 41 3.40 -10.94 -8.75
N GLY A 42 3.21 -9.87 -9.53
CA GLY A 42 1.92 -9.35 -9.97
C GLY A 42 1.31 -8.29 -9.06
N GLY A 43 2.05 -7.81 -8.05
CA GLY A 43 1.67 -6.62 -7.28
C GLY A 43 2.04 -5.34 -8.04
N GLN A 44 1.68 -4.19 -7.46
CA GLN A 44 2.08 -2.88 -7.96
C GLN A 44 2.89 -2.12 -6.91
N ASN A 45 3.63 -1.12 -7.38
CA ASN A 45 4.47 -0.33 -6.50
C ASN A 45 3.65 0.85 -5.97
N HIS A 46 3.63 1.02 -4.65
CA HIS A 46 3.41 2.32 -4.04
C HIS A 46 4.62 3.23 -4.32
N ARG A 47 4.62 4.46 -3.83
CA ARG A 47 5.71 5.43 -4.00
C ARG A 47 7.08 4.82 -3.66
N MET A 48 8.09 5.16 -4.46
CA MET A 48 9.48 4.77 -4.31
C MET A 48 10.13 5.46 -3.11
N GLY A 49 9.79 6.73 -2.86
CA GLY A 49 10.48 7.56 -1.87
C GLY A 49 9.57 8.57 -1.19
N LEU A 50 10.19 9.59 -0.62
CA LEU A 50 9.47 10.79 -0.13
C LEU A 50 9.38 11.88 -1.20
N TYR A 51 9.99 11.65 -2.37
CA TYR A 51 10.23 12.65 -3.41
C TYR A 51 9.26 12.53 -4.60
N ASP A 52 8.47 11.46 -4.69
CA ASP A 52 7.66 11.12 -5.86
C ASP A 52 6.15 11.18 -5.61
N MET A 53 5.72 11.19 -4.34
CA MET A 53 4.33 11.37 -3.96
C MET A 53 4.21 11.87 -2.52
N VAL A 54 3.25 12.76 -2.27
CA VAL A 54 2.91 13.20 -0.91
C VAL A 54 1.96 12.18 -0.28
N LEU A 55 2.35 11.63 0.87
CA LEU A 55 1.46 10.87 1.73
C LEU A 55 1.46 11.54 3.10
N ILE A 56 0.35 12.20 3.41
CA ILE A 56 0.09 12.86 4.68
C ILE A 56 -0.26 11.77 5.70
N LYS A 57 0.55 11.67 6.75
CA LYS A 57 0.39 10.72 7.86
C LYS A 57 -0.02 11.42 9.15
N GLU A 58 -0.38 10.65 10.18
CA GLU A 58 -0.76 11.16 11.51
C GLU A 58 0.18 12.26 12.06
N ASN A 59 1.51 12.12 11.91
CA ASN A 59 2.46 13.11 12.41
C ASN A 59 2.34 14.46 11.68
N HIS A 60 2.06 14.44 10.37
CA HIS A 60 1.85 15.67 9.61
C HIS A 60 0.55 16.34 10.02
N ILE A 61 -0.52 15.55 10.23
CA ILE A 61 -1.82 16.04 10.68
C ILE A 61 -1.69 16.66 12.08
N ALA A 62 -0.98 16.00 13.00
CA ALA A 62 -0.73 16.51 14.34
C ALA A 62 0.02 17.85 14.32
N ILE A 63 1.01 18.01 13.45
CA ILE A 63 1.78 19.26 13.32
C ILE A 63 0.93 20.36 12.66
N ALA A 64 0.14 20.04 11.63
CA ALA A 64 -0.71 21.01 10.93
C ALA A 64 -1.97 21.40 11.73
N GLY A 65 -2.40 20.53 12.65
CA GLY A 65 -3.59 20.67 13.49
C GLY A 65 -4.89 20.12 12.87
N SER A 66 -4.92 19.81 11.57
CA SER A 66 -6.03 19.10 10.91
C SER A 66 -5.63 18.55 9.54
N ILE A 67 -6.44 17.64 8.99
CA ILE A 67 -6.23 17.09 7.63
C ILE A 67 -6.37 18.22 6.61
N THR A 68 -7.40 19.05 6.75
CA THR A 68 -7.67 20.20 5.88
C THR A 68 -6.45 21.12 5.77
N ARG A 69 -5.86 21.50 6.91
CA ARG A 69 -4.68 22.37 6.92
C ARG A 69 -3.47 21.70 6.29
N ALA A 70 -3.26 20.41 6.56
CA ALA A 70 -2.14 19.67 5.98
C ALA A 70 -2.24 19.60 4.44
N VAL A 71 -3.42 19.25 3.91
CA VAL A 71 -3.66 19.18 2.45
C VAL A 71 -3.53 20.57 1.82
N GLN A 72 -4.12 21.61 2.42
CA GLN A 72 -4.02 22.98 1.91
C GLN A 72 -2.57 23.49 1.88
N ALA A 73 -1.78 23.18 2.90
CA ALA A 73 -0.36 23.56 2.92
C ALA A 73 0.42 22.90 1.77
N VAL A 74 0.15 21.63 1.48
CA VAL A 74 0.76 20.91 0.35
C VAL A 74 0.33 21.54 -0.99
N ARG A 75 -0.97 21.78 -1.18
CA ARG A 75 -1.50 22.38 -2.41
C ARG A 75 -1.01 23.82 -2.61
N ALA A 76 -0.85 24.60 -1.55
CA ALA A 76 -0.28 25.94 -1.63
C ALA A 76 1.19 25.93 -2.05
N ALA A 77 1.96 24.94 -1.60
CA ALA A 77 3.40 24.84 -1.89
C ALA A 77 3.69 24.23 -3.28
N TYR A 78 2.92 23.23 -3.70
CA TYR A 78 3.24 22.40 -4.87
C TYR A 78 2.12 22.32 -5.92
N GLY A 79 0.96 22.92 -5.67
CA GLY A 79 -0.21 22.80 -6.55
C GLY A 79 -0.61 21.34 -6.78
N GLU A 80 -0.77 20.98 -8.05
CA GLU A 80 -1.09 19.63 -8.52
C GLU A 80 0.14 18.85 -9.01
N GLN A 81 1.36 19.32 -8.71
CA GLN A 81 2.60 18.69 -9.17
C GLN A 81 2.77 17.25 -8.66
N PHE A 82 2.32 16.99 -7.43
CA PHE A 82 2.40 15.69 -6.79
C PHE A 82 1.01 15.17 -6.46
N ALA A 83 0.80 13.87 -6.68
CA ALA A 83 -0.36 13.20 -6.11
C ALA A 83 -0.29 13.24 -4.58
N VAL A 84 -1.45 13.45 -3.95
CA VAL A 84 -1.62 13.56 -2.51
C VAL A 84 -2.51 12.43 -2.02
N GLU A 85 -1.91 11.56 -1.21
CA GLU A 85 -2.63 10.58 -0.41
C GLU A 85 -2.72 11.05 1.03
N VAL A 86 -3.84 10.79 1.68
CA VAL A 86 -4.05 11.10 3.11
C VAL A 86 -4.38 9.83 3.87
N GLU A 87 -3.65 9.61 4.97
CA GLU A 87 -3.94 8.58 5.96
C GLU A 87 -5.04 9.05 6.93
N VAL A 88 -6.05 8.21 7.13
CA VAL A 88 -7.15 8.42 8.07
C VAL A 88 -7.34 7.19 8.93
N ARG A 89 -7.71 7.40 10.19
CA ARG A 89 -7.83 6.35 11.22
C ARG A 89 -9.26 6.06 11.63
N ASN A 90 -10.22 6.92 11.25
CA ASN A 90 -11.63 6.74 11.54
C ASN A 90 -12.51 7.39 10.45
N LEU A 91 -13.82 7.12 10.51
CA LEU A 91 -14.77 7.65 9.53
C LEU A 91 -14.95 9.17 9.61
N THR A 92 -14.69 9.81 10.76
CA THR A 92 -14.76 11.27 10.87
C THR A 92 -13.62 11.93 10.09
N GLU A 93 -12.39 11.41 10.24
CA GLU A 93 -11.23 11.83 9.44
C GLU A 93 -11.44 11.56 7.94
N LEU A 94 -12.12 10.46 7.58
CA LEU A 94 -12.51 10.16 6.20
C LEU A 94 -13.45 11.23 5.62
N GLU A 95 -14.48 11.66 6.36
CA GLU A 95 -15.38 12.73 5.89
C GLU A 95 -14.63 14.05 5.68
N GLU A 96 -13.68 14.38 6.57
CA GLU A 96 -12.83 15.57 6.40
C GLU A 96 -11.99 15.45 5.12
N ALA A 97 -11.36 14.31 4.88
CA ALA A 97 -10.56 14.07 3.69
C ALA A 97 -11.38 14.08 2.38
N LEU A 98 -12.62 13.59 2.42
CA LEU A 98 -13.55 13.56 1.28
C LEU A 98 -14.02 14.94 0.82
N ALA A 99 -13.96 15.95 1.69
CA ALA A 99 -14.25 17.34 1.33
C ALA A 99 -13.09 18.04 0.60
N LEU A 100 -11.94 17.37 0.44
CA LEU A 100 -10.71 17.93 -0.10
C LEU A 100 -10.34 17.29 -1.44
N ASN A 101 -9.56 18.00 -2.25
CA ASN A 101 -9.02 17.47 -3.51
C ASN A 101 -7.78 16.61 -3.25
N VAL A 102 -8.00 15.34 -2.89
CA VAL A 102 -6.95 14.33 -2.66
C VAL A 102 -7.06 13.21 -3.69
N ASP A 103 -5.92 12.65 -4.07
CA ASP A 103 -5.81 11.65 -5.13
C ASP A 103 -6.10 10.22 -4.63
N ARG A 104 -5.92 9.98 -3.32
CA ARG A 104 -6.17 8.70 -2.65
C ARG A 104 -6.37 8.89 -1.15
N ILE A 105 -7.12 7.99 -0.52
CA ILE A 105 -7.26 7.94 0.95
C ILE A 105 -6.84 6.57 1.46
N LEU A 106 -5.94 6.56 2.44
CA LEU A 106 -5.43 5.38 3.11
C LEU A 106 -6.15 5.17 4.45
N LEU A 107 -6.85 4.05 4.58
CA LEU A 107 -7.58 3.62 5.75
C LEU A 107 -6.63 2.80 6.64
N ASP A 108 -6.07 3.42 7.68
CA ASP A 108 -5.08 2.78 8.54
C ASP A 108 -5.72 1.99 9.68
N ASN A 109 -5.37 0.70 9.77
CA ASN A 109 -5.78 -0.22 10.84
C ASN A 109 -7.31 -0.29 11.10
N MET A 110 -8.13 -0.02 10.08
CA MET A 110 -9.59 -0.18 10.17
C MET A 110 -10.00 -1.65 10.02
N GLY A 111 -10.93 -2.10 10.85
CA GLY A 111 -11.53 -3.43 10.71
C GLY A 111 -12.47 -3.54 9.50
N VAL A 112 -12.74 -4.76 9.04
CA VAL A 112 -13.63 -5.05 7.89
C VAL A 112 -14.98 -4.31 7.94
N PRO A 113 -15.70 -4.22 9.09
CA PRO A 113 -16.94 -3.46 9.15
C PRO A 113 -16.77 -1.97 8.85
N GLN A 114 -15.69 -1.35 9.35
CA GLN A 114 -15.39 0.06 9.12
C GLN A 114 -14.94 0.30 7.68
N LEU A 115 -14.16 -0.62 7.10
CA LEU A 115 -13.76 -0.56 5.70
C LEU A 115 -14.98 -0.57 4.77
N ARG A 116 -15.98 -1.44 5.02
CA ARG A 116 -17.23 -1.45 4.24
C ARG A 116 -17.97 -0.11 4.33
N GLN A 117 -18.11 0.43 5.53
CA GLN A 117 -18.72 1.75 5.73
C GLN A 117 -17.94 2.87 5.02
N ALA A 118 -16.61 2.80 5.02
CA ALA A 118 -15.77 3.75 4.30
C ALA A 118 -16.00 3.67 2.78
N VAL A 119 -16.01 2.46 2.21
CA VAL A 119 -16.27 2.22 0.78
C VAL A 119 -17.65 2.75 0.38
N GLU A 120 -18.69 2.46 1.17
CA GLU A 120 -20.06 2.96 0.95
C GLU A 120 -20.13 4.49 0.96
N ARG A 121 -19.49 5.14 1.94
CA ARG A 121 -19.46 6.61 2.05
C ARG A 121 -18.71 7.26 0.91
N VAL A 122 -17.57 6.70 0.52
CA VAL A 122 -16.76 7.24 -0.57
C VAL A 122 -17.49 7.12 -1.91
N ASN A 123 -18.24 6.04 -2.11
CA ASN A 123 -19.06 5.80 -3.30
C ASN A 123 -18.29 6.04 -4.62
N GLY A 124 -17.06 5.53 -4.69
CA GLY A 124 -16.20 5.62 -5.87
C GLY A 124 -15.63 7.00 -6.20
N ARG A 125 -15.82 8.02 -5.34
CA ARG A 125 -15.33 9.39 -5.58
C ARG A 125 -13.80 9.50 -5.56
N VAL A 126 -13.15 8.76 -4.66
CA VAL A 126 -11.69 8.76 -4.45
C VAL A 126 -11.25 7.31 -4.24
N PRO A 127 -10.14 6.85 -4.83
CA PRO A 127 -9.63 5.51 -4.56
C PRO A 127 -9.27 5.32 -3.09
N LEU A 128 -9.66 4.17 -2.54
CA LEU A 128 -9.36 3.75 -1.18
C LEU A 128 -8.23 2.71 -1.15
N GLU A 129 -7.33 2.90 -0.19
CA GLU A 129 -6.26 1.97 0.14
C GLU A 129 -6.42 1.48 1.59
N ALA A 130 -6.41 0.16 1.79
CA ALA A 130 -6.36 -0.42 3.14
C ALA A 130 -4.90 -0.71 3.53
N SER A 131 -4.54 -0.43 4.78
CA SER A 131 -3.21 -0.69 5.33
C SER A 131 -3.30 -1.08 6.81
N GLY A 132 -2.27 -1.77 7.30
CA GLY A 132 -2.12 -2.15 8.70
C GLY A 132 -2.49 -3.61 8.96
N GLY A 133 -1.55 -4.38 9.51
CA GLY A 133 -1.79 -5.77 9.95
C GLY A 133 -2.28 -6.75 8.88
N VAL A 134 -2.13 -6.44 7.59
CA VAL A 134 -2.62 -7.30 6.50
C VAL A 134 -1.78 -8.58 6.41
N THR A 135 -2.45 -9.74 6.42
CA THR A 135 -1.86 -11.07 6.29
C THR A 135 -2.55 -11.86 5.18
N LEU A 136 -2.05 -13.04 4.80
CA LEU A 136 -2.71 -13.88 3.79
C LEU A 136 -4.09 -14.36 4.24
N GLU A 137 -4.30 -14.51 5.53
CA GLU A 137 -5.56 -14.95 6.13
C GLU A 137 -6.61 -13.83 6.11
N THR A 138 -6.18 -12.56 6.23
CA THR A 138 -7.09 -11.41 6.33
C THR A 138 -7.29 -10.64 5.03
N VAL A 139 -6.35 -10.73 4.08
CA VAL A 139 -6.35 -9.91 2.85
C VAL A 139 -7.61 -10.12 2.01
N ARG A 140 -8.18 -11.33 2.00
CA ARG A 140 -9.38 -11.64 1.23
C ARG A 140 -10.57 -10.81 1.73
N ASP A 141 -10.83 -10.86 3.03
CA ASP A 141 -11.96 -10.15 3.64
C ASP A 141 -11.84 -8.64 3.47
N ILE A 142 -10.60 -8.12 3.57
CA ILE A 142 -10.29 -6.71 3.27
C ILE A 142 -10.62 -6.40 1.81
N ALA A 143 -10.19 -7.22 0.86
CA ALA A 143 -10.43 -7.00 -0.56
C ALA A 143 -11.93 -7.06 -0.93
N GLU A 144 -12.69 -7.96 -0.29
CA GLU A 144 -14.14 -8.06 -0.47
C GLU A 144 -14.94 -6.88 0.08
N THR A 145 -14.30 -5.98 0.85
CA THR A 145 -14.96 -4.71 1.23
C THR A 145 -15.11 -3.75 0.05
N GLY A 146 -14.35 -3.93 -1.03
CA GLY A 146 -14.40 -3.07 -2.22
C GLY A 146 -13.35 -1.95 -2.24
N VAL A 147 -12.34 -1.99 -1.36
CA VAL A 147 -11.17 -1.11 -1.48
C VAL A 147 -10.38 -1.39 -2.77
N GLN A 148 -9.84 -0.34 -3.39
CA GLN A 148 -9.12 -0.48 -4.67
C GLN A 148 -7.70 -0.99 -4.46
N PHE A 149 -7.06 -0.61 -3.35
CA PHE A 149 -5.68 -0.95 -3.05
C PHE A 149 -5.53 -1.56 -1.65
N ILE A 150 -4.55 -2.45 -1.50
CA ILE A 150 -4.16 -3.01 -0.20
C ILE A 150 -2.64 -3.00 -0.10
N SER A 151 -2.11 -2.19 0.81
CA SER A 151 -0.67 -2.08 1.06
C SER A 151 -0.20 -3.11 2.08
N VAL A 152 0.73 -3.97 1.66
CA VAL A 152 1.22 -5.09 2.47
C VAL A 152 2.71 -4.93 2.71
N GLY A 153 3.07 -4.52 3.93
CA GLY A 153 4.48 -4.36 4.33
C GLY A 153 5.26 -5.69 4.32
N GLU A 154 4.58 -6.78 4.69
CA GLU A 154 5.19 -8.11 4.85
C GLU A 154 5.85 -8.63 3.56
N LEU A 155 5.40 -8.14 2.39
CA LEU A 155 5.94 -8.52 1.09
C LEU A 155 7.45 -8.29 0.98
N THR A 156 7.98 -7.26 1.64
CA THR A 156 9.39 -6.89 1.53
C THR A 156 10.16 -7.09 2.84
N HIS A 157 9.60 -6.74 4.00
CA HIS A 157 10.35 -6.86 5.25
C HIS A 157 10.36 -8.26 5.88
N SER A 158 9.49 -9.18 5.44
CA SER A 158 9.34 -10.51 6.06
C SER A 158 9.15 -11.65 5.08
N ALA A 159 9.37 -11.43 3.78
CA ALA A 159 9.25 -12.50 2.79
C ALA A 159 10.42 -13.50 2.92
N PRO A 160 10.15 -14.81 3.08
CA PRO A 160 11.20 -15.81 3.13
C PRO A 160 11.94 -15.90 1.80
N ALA A 161 13.24 -16.19 1.84
CA ALA A 161 14.03 -16.43 0.65
C ALA A 161 13.49 -17.67 -0.11
N LEU A 162 13.68 -17.68 -1.44
CA LEU A 162 13.42 -18.90 -2.21
C LEU A 162 14.67 -19.78 -2.07
N ASP A 163 14.48 -21.06 -1.78
CA ASP A 163 15.59 -22.02 -1.70
C ASP A 163 16.15 -22.28 -3.11
N ILE A 164 17.44 -22.01 -3.30
CA ILE A 164 18.16 -22.12 -4.58
C ILE A 164 19.56 -22.65 -4.29
N SER A 165 19.97 -23.68 -5.02
CA SER A 165 21.30 -24.26 -4.94
C SER A 165 21.96 -24.34 -6.32
N MET A 166 23.30 -24.37 -6.33
CA MET A 166 24.10 -24.59 -7.53
C MET A 166 24.86 -25.91 -7.38
N LEU A 167 24.66 -26.83 -8.31
CA LEU A 167 25.39 -28.10 -8.38
C LEU A 167 26.46 -27.99 -9.47
N ILE A 168 27.70 -28.37 -9.14
CA ILE A 168 28.82 -28.40 -10.09
C ILE A 168 29.05 -29.86 -10.45
N ASP A 169 28.97 -30.16 -11.74
CA ASP A 169 29.39 -31.46 -12.28
C ASP A 169 30.85 -31.35 -12.75
N VAL A 170 31.75 -32.11 -12.11
CA VAL A 170 33.16 -32.15 -12.46
C VAL A 170 33.40 -33.45 -13.21
N GLN A 171 33.52 -33.37 -14.54
CA GLN A 171 33.92 -34.52 -15.34
C GLN A 171 35.33 -34.95 -14.90
N GLN A 172 35.46 -36.17 -14.39
CA GLN A 172 36.77 -36.77 -14.16
C GLN A 172 37.35 -37.18 -15.51
N GLU A 173 38.50 -36.60 -15.88
CA GLU A 173 39.30 -37.08 -17.02
C GLU A 173 39.68 -38.55 -16.76
N GLN A 174 39.30 -39.43 -17.69
CA GLN A 174 39.65 -40.85 -17.69
C GLN A 174 41.10 -41.07 -18.10
#